data_AF-A0AAV0P266-F1
#
_entry.id   AF-A0AAV0P266-F1
#
_cell.length_a   1.000
_cell.length_b   1.000
_cell.length_c   1.000
_cell.angle_alpha   90.00
_cell.angle_beta   90.00
_cell.angle_gamma   90.00
#
_symmetry.space_group_name_H-M   'P 1'
#
loop_
_entity.id
_entity.type
_entity.pdbx_description
1 polymer ?
#
loop_
_entity_poly.entity_id
_entity_poly.type
_entity_poly.pdbx_seq_one_letter_code
_entity_poly.pdbx_strand_id
1 'polypeptide(L)'
;LVCSYYTTRLYIGSPPQEFALIVDTGSTVTYVPCSNCEQCGKHQDPRFQPELSNTYQALKCNPGCNCDDDGKQCTYERRYAEQSSSSGVLAEDVISFGNESQLAPQRAVFGCENMETGDLYSQRADGIIGLGRGRLSIVDQLVEKSVISDSFSLCYGGMDVGGGAMVLGGISPPSDMVFTHSDPYRSPYYNIELKGLRVAGKPLKINPKVFDGRHGTVLDSGTTYAYLPEEAFIALKDSIMKEISVLRQIHGPDPNYNDICFSGAGRVVSELSKIFPTVDMVFGNGQSLTLSPENYLFRHTKVSGAYCFGIFQNGKDPTTLLGGIIVRNTLVTYDRENDKIGFWKTNCSELWKGLQVPGAPAPAPNTVHMNNSSNRSQNVPPVQPPNGLPTKHIPGEVRIAIITFDMLIVVNDTSTKPNLTEVADVIAHELEVDNLQVQMLNATPKGNEYQVKWALYPAASTEYISNSTAMSILLRLKEHRLQFPERYGNYQLVKWKVEPQRKLSWWQQHLVAVAIGILVTVVIGLSSLGVWLVWRRRQQTLGTYEPVGGIVPEQELQPL
;
A
#
# COMPACT_ATOMS: atom_id res chain seq x y z
N LEU A 1 -4.11 -14.29 -12.00
CA LEU A 1 -2.99 -13.31 -11.94
C LEU A 1 -3.31 -12.13 -11.03
N VAL A 2 -2.51 -11.89 -9.98
CA VAL A 2 -2.46 -10.58 -9.32
C VAL A 2 -1.32 -9.82 -9.98
N CYS A 3 -1.62 -9.06 -11.03
CA CYS A 3 -0.64 -8.13 -11.60
C CYS A 3 -0.45 -7.00 -10.57
N SER A 4 0.72 -6.96 -9.93
CA SER A 4 1.06 -5.96 -8.92
C SER A 4 2.09 -5.00 -9.52
N TYR A 5 1.61 -4.05 -10.32
CA TYR A 5 2.39 -2.90 -10.78
C TYR A 5 2.20 -1.69 -9.86
N TYR A 6 3.12 -0.73 -9.96
CA TYR A 6 3.04 0.56 -9.27
C TYR A 6 2.67 1.63 -10.28
N THR A 7 1.65 2.44 -9.97
CA THR A 7 1.22 3.55 -10.82
C THR A 7 1.56 4.90 -10.22
N THR A 8 1.66 5.91 -11.07
CA THR A 8 1.75 7.32 -10.71
C THR A 8 0.69 8.13 -11.44
N ARG A 9 0.31 9.29 -10.91
CA ARG A 9 -0.64 10.19 -11.54
C ARG A 9 0.09 11.15 -12.46
N LEU A 10 -0.29 11.16 -13.73
CA LEU A 10 0.16 12.14 -14.73
C LEU A 10 -1.05 12.89 -15.26
N TYR A 11 -0.93 14.21 -15.33
CA TYR A 11 -1.94 15.07 -15.94
C TYR A 11 -1.46 15.48 -17.32
N ILE A 12 -2.31 15.35 -18.34
CA ILE A 12 -2.01 15.69 -19.75
C ILE A 12 -3.08 16.65 -20.27
N GLY A 13 -2.66 17.70 -20.97
CA GLY A 13 -3.55 18.67 -21.62
C GLY A 13 -3.82 19.94 -20.83
N SER A 14 -4.49 20.85 -21.52
CA SER A 14 -5.01 22.13 -21.00
C SER A 14 -6.47 22.33 -21.46
N PRO A 15 -7.48 22.23 -20.56
CA PRO A 15 -7.35 21.89 -19.13
C PRO A 15 -6.80 20.48 -18.89
N PRO A 16 -6.15 20.22 -17.73
CA PRO A 16 -5.50 18.94 -17.47
C PRO A 16 -6.48 17.77 -17.30
N GLN A 17 -6.17 16.64 -17.93
CA GLN A 17 -6.86 15.34 -17.81
C GLN A 17 -5.95 14.36 -17.04
N GLU A 18 -6.48 13.62 -16.08
CA GLU A 18 -5.71 12.80 -15.14
C GLU A 18 -5.65 11.33 -15.57
N PHE A 19 -4.48 10.71 -15.46
CA PHE A 19 -4.24 9.29 -15.79
C PHE A 19 -3.36 8.61 -14.73
N ALA A 20 -3.65 7.37 -14.39
CA ALA A 20 -2.75 6.50 -13.63
C ALA A 20 -1.92 5.62 -14.57
N LEU A 21 -0.62 5.90 -14.62
CA LEU A 21 0.30 5.23 -15.53
C LEU A 21 1.22 4.28 -14.76
N ILE A 22 1.45 3.09 -15.30
CA ILE A 22 2.43 2.13 -14.77
C ILE A 22 3.82 2.75 -14.89
N VAL A 23 4.53 2.78 -13.77
CA VAL A 23 5.91 3.28 -13.73
C VAL A 23 6.85 2.21 -14.26
N ASP A 24 7.43 2.45 -15.44
CA ASP A 24 8.16 1.42 -16.18
C ASP A 24 9.57 1.88 -16.60
N THR A 25 10.60 1.32 -15.95
CA THR A 25 12.01 1.53 -16.31
C THR A 25 12.48 0.62 -17.45
N GLY A 26 11.70 -0.40 -17.81
CA GLY A 26 11.94 -1.32 -18.91
C GLY A 26 11.49 -0.79 -20.28
N SER A 27 10.73 0.30 -20.34
CA SER A 27 10.29 0.90 -21.61
C SER A 27 10.50 2.41 -21.67
N THR A 28 10.48 2.96 -22.88
CA THR A 28 10.82 4.36 -23.13
C THR A 28 9.65 5.25 -23.47
N VAL A 29 8.46 4.73 -23.81
CA VAL A 29 7.37 5.58 -24.32
C VAL A 29 6.34 5.78 -23.23
N THR A 30 6.05 7.04 -22.92
CA THR A 30 4.88 7.39 -22.11
C THR A 30 3.65 7.47 -23.01
N TYR A 31 2.55 6.83 -22.66
CA TYR A 31 1.35 6.81 -23.48
C TYR A 31 0.06 6.63 -22.68
N VAL A 32 -1.05 7.00 -23.32
CA VAL A 32 -2.44 6.82 -22.84
C VAL A 32 -3.38 6.52 -24.02
N PRO A 33 -4.50 5.81 -23.79
CA PRO A 33 -5.55 5.59 -24.76
C PRO A 33 -6.25 6.90 -25.09
N CYS A 34 -6.33 7.18 -26.38
CA CYS A 34 -7.07 8.33 -26.90
C CYS A 34 -8.52 7.98 -27.18
N SER A 35 -9.35 9.02 -27.22
CA SER A 35 -10.81 8.90 -27.35
C SER A 35 -11.27 8.16 -28.60
N ASN A 36 -10.50 8.24 -29.67
CA ASN A 36 -10.71 7.54 -30.94
C ASN A 36 -10.23 6.08 -30.94
N CYS A 37 -9.66 5.57 -29.85
CA CYS A 37 -9.15 4.20 -29.81
C CYS A 37 -10.25 3.15 -29.76
N GLU A 38 -10.61 2.56 -30.89
CA GLU A 38 -11.62 1.49 -30.94
C GLU A 38 -11.08 0.14 -30.44
N GLN A 39 -9.76 -0.06 -30.47
CA GLN A 39 -9.07 -1.31 -30.10
C GLN A 39 -8.30 -1.21 -28.78
N CYS A 40 -8.72 -0.33 -27.88
CA CYS A 40 -8.17 -0.24 -26.52
C CYS A 40 -9.15 -0.84 -25.50
N GLY A 41 -8.59 -1.25 -24.36
CA GLY A 41 -9.30 -1.69 -23.19
C GLY A 41 -10.20 -0.63 -22.56
N LYS A 42 -10.88 -1.05 -21.50
CA LYS A 42 -11.51 -0.14 -20.54
C LYS A 42 -10.64 -0.11 -19.29
N HIS A 43 -10.01 1.03 -19.06
CA HIS A 43 -9.16 1.26 -17.91
C HIS A 43 -9.94 2.04 -16.83
N GLN A 44 -9.26 2.40 -15.76
CA GLN A 44 -9.91 3.00 -14.59
C GLN A 44 -10.34 4.46 -14.80
N ASP A 45 -9.59 5.24 -15.58
CA ASP A 45 -9.86 6.65 -15.85
C ASP A 45 -10.31 6.84 -17.32
N PRO A 46 -11.03 7.93 -17.65
CA PRO A 46 -11.45 8.20 -19.02
C PRO A 46 -10.26 8.34 -19.98
N ARG A 47 -10.46 7.88 -21.22
CA ARG A 47 -9.48 8.07 -22.30
C ARG A 47 -9.18 9.55 -22.53
N PHE A 48 -7.95 9.84 -22.93
CA PHE A 48 -7.53 11.19 -23.29
C PHE A 48 -8.39 11.72 -24.43
N GLN A 49 -8.89 12.94 -24.27
CA GLN A 49 -9.73 13.66 -25.23
C GLN A 49 -8.88 14.77 -25.89
N PRO A 50 -8.23 14.52 -27.04
CA PRO A 50 -7.36 15.50 -27.68
C PRO A 50 -8.07 16.81 -28.01
N GLU A 51 -9.33 16.74 -28.41
CA GLU A 51 -10.16 17.88 -28.81
C GLU A 51 -10.55 18.80 -27.63
N LEU A 52 -10.48 18.29 -26.40
CA LEU A 52 -10.73 19.09 -25.21
C LEU A 52 -9.48 19.82 -24.73
N SER A 53 -8.29 19.50 -25.26
CA SER A 53 -7.07 20.24 -24.94
C SER A 53 -6.73 21.27 -26.01
N ASN A 54 -6.58 22.53 -25.58
CA ASN A 54 -6.13 23.61 -26.46
C ASN A 54 -4.61 23.64 -26.70
N THR A 55 -3.83 22.81 -25.99
CA THR A 55 -2.37 22.69 -26.13
C THR A 55 -1.93 21.42 -26.86
N TYR A 56 -2.88 20.54 -27.20
CA TYR A 56 -2.63 19.31 -27.95
C TYR A 56 -2.13 19.58 -29.36
N GLN A 57 -1.06 18.89 -29.74
CA GLN A 57 -0.54 18.90 -31.09
C GLN A 57 -0.03 17.53 -31.51
N ALA A 58 -0.73 16.87 -32.44
CA ALA A 58 -0.22 15.67 -33.08
C ALA A 58 1.11 15.97 -33.81
N LEU A 59 2.12 15.10 -33.65
CA LEU A 59 3.40 15.27 -34.32
C LEU A 59 3.26 14.94 -35.81
N LYS A 60 3.66 15.90 -36.65
CA LYS A 60 3.71 15.70 -38.09
C LYS A 60 4.85 14.77 -38.46
N CYS A 61 4.57 13.89 -39.43
CA CYS A 61 5.57 13.01 -40.01
C CYS A 61 6.81 13.82 -40.46
N ASN A 62 7.98 13.32 -40.08
CA ASN A 62 9.27 13.86 -40.47
C ASN A 62 10.30 12.72 -40.51
N PRO A 63 11.48 12.92 -41.13
CA PRO A 63 12.50 11.86 -41.25
C PRO A 63 13.04 11.31 -39.92
N GLY A 64 12.76 11.97 -38.79
CA GLY A 64 13.18 11.57 -37.45
C GLY A 64 12.19 10.69 -36.69
N CYS A 65 11.06 10.31 -37.30
CA CYS A 65 10.07 9.41 -36.70
C CYS A 65 9.56 8.39 -37.73
N ASN A 66 8.97 7.30 -37.24
CA ASN A 66 8.14 6.44 -38.08
C ASN A 66 6.85 7.17 -38.41
N CYS A 67 6.33 7.01 -39.61
CA CYS A 67 5.10 7.66 -40.03
C CYS A 67 3.98 6.66 -40.28
N ASP A 68 2.74 7.12 -40.19
CA ASP A 68 1.57 6.39 -40.67
C ASP A 68 1.63 6.16 -42.19
N ASP A 69 0.75 5.28 -42.69
CA ASP A 69 0.69 4.90 -44.11
C ASP A 69 0.46 6.09 -45.04
N ASP A 70 -0.23 7.12 -44.55
CA ASP A 70 -0.49 8.38 -45.25
C ASP A 70 0.70 9.36 -45.22
N GLY A 71 1.76 9.08 -44.44
CA GLY A 71 2.92 9.95 -44.28
C GLY A 71 2.60 11.31 -43.63
N LYS A 72 1.56 11.38 -42.80
CA LYS A 72 1.05 12.61 -42.17
C LYS A 72 1.49 12.75 -40.73
N GLN A 73 1.50 11.67 -39.97
CA GLN A 73 1.70 11.71 -38.52
C GLN A 73 2.81 10.77 -38.07
N CYS A 74 3.55 11.16 -37.05
CA CYS A 74 4.52 10.27 -36.41
C CYS A 74 3.79 9.19 -35.61
N THR A 75 4.22 7.94 -35.73
CA THR A 75 3.66 6.80 -35.02
C THR A 75 4.68 6.15 -34.11
N TYR A 76 4.18 5.36 -33.16
CA TYR A 76 5.00 4.45 -32.38
C TYR A 76 4.31 3.10 -32.26
N GLU A 77 5.13 2.08 -32.05
CA GLU A 77 4.70 0.73 -31.70
C GLU A 77 5.66 0.19 -30.65
N ARG A 78 5.11 -0.49 -29.64
CA ARG A 78 5.87 -1.16 -28.60
C ARG A 78 5.29 -2.54 -28.36
N ARG A 79 6.18 -3.51 -28.20
CA ARG A 79 5.86 -4.88 -27.82
C ARG A 79 6.64 -5.26 -26.56
N TYR A 80 5.93 -5.82 -25.59
CA TYR A 80 6.45 -6.14 -24.27
C TYR A 80 6.87 -7.61 -24.17
N ALA A 81 7.63 -7.95 -23.12
CA ALA A 81 8.10 -9.31 -22.88
C ALA A 81 6.97 -10.32 -22.69
N GLU A 82 5.85 -9.88 -22.10
CA GLU A 82 4.59 -10.64 -21.98
C GLU A 82 3.83 -10.80 -23.31
N GLN A 83 4.39 -10.27 -24.41
CA GLN A 83 3.88 -10.32 -25.78
C GLN A 83 2.70 -9.40 -26.11
N SER A 84 2.18 -8.67 -25.12
CA SER A 84 1.28 -7.53 -25.33
C SER A 84 1.94 -6.43 -26.17
N SER A 85 1.12 -5.64 -26.87
CA SER A 85 1.58 -4.50 -27.66
C SER A 85 0.69 -3.28 -27.49
N SER A 86 1.33 -2.11 -27.67
CA SER A 86 0.70 -0.80 -27.70
C SER A 86 1.18 -0.06 -28.95
N SER A 87 0.27 0.62 -29.64
CA SER A 87 0.61 1.44 -30.79
C SER A 87 -0.33 2.62 -30.95
N GLY A 88 0.17 3.67 -31.59
CA GLY A 88 -0.60 4.89 -31.79
C GLY A 88 0.20 6.00 -32.45
N VAL A 89 -0.32 7.21 -32.31
CA VAL A 89 0.27 8.43 -32.85
C VAL A 89 1.05 9.14 -31.76
N LEU A 90 2.21 9.70 -32.10
CA LEU A 90 2.93 10.57 -31.19
C LEU A 90 2.33 11.97 -31.22
N ALA A 91 2.08 12.54 -30.05
CA ALA A 91 1.58 13.89 -29.89
C ALA A 91 2.38 14.63 -28.82
N GLU A 92 2.39 15.95 -28.89
CA GLU A 92 2.95 16.82 -27.88
C GLU A 92 1.83 17.59 -27.16
N ASP A 93 1.85 17.57 -25.84
CA ASP A 93 0.94 18.36 -25.01
C ASP A 93 1.61 18.75 -23.69
N VAL A 94 0.95 19.56 -22.87
CA VAL A 94 1.38 19.94 -21.53
C VAL A 94 1.14 18.75 -20.60
N ILE A 95 2.21 18.31 -19.92
CA ILE A 95 2.16 17.34 -18.85
C ILE A 95 2.44 18.00 -17.50
N SER A 96 1.87 17.47 -16.42
CA SER A 96 2.25 17.84 -15.06
C SER A 96 2.05 16.68 -14.09
N PHE A 97 2.77 16.73 -12.97
CA PHE A 97 2.72 15.71 -11.91
C PHE A 97 1.82 16.14 -10.74
N GLY A 98 0.82 16.99 -11.03
CA GLY A 98 -0.10 17.54 -10.05
C GLY A 98 0.53 18.60 -9.13
N ASN A 99 -0.29 19.13 -8.23
CA ASN A 99 0.06 20.28 -7.37
C ASN A 99 1.06 19.94 -6.25
N GLU A 100 1.30 18.65 -5.99
CA GLU A 100 2.26 18.20 -4.97
C GLU A 100 3.69 18.14 -5.52
N SER A 101 3.86 18.25 -6.84
CA SER A 101 5.16 18.31 -7.49
C SER A 101 5.68 19.74 -7.54
N GLN A 102 6.98 19.90 -7.28
CA GLN A 102 7.69 21.17 -7.50
C GLN A 102 7.99 21.41 -8.99
N LEU A 103 7.88 20.37 -9.83
CA LEU A 103 8.11 20.47 -11.26
C LEU A 103 6.92 21.17 -11.92
N ALA A 104 7.17 22.38 -12.43
CA ALA A 104 6.18 23.12 -13.21
C ALA A 104 5.74 22.32 -14.45
N PRO A 105 4.50 22.52 -14.96
CA PRO A 105 4.03 21.85 -16.16
C PRO A 105 5.00 22.01 -17.34
N GLN A 106 5.27 20.92 -18.05
CA GLN A 106 6.20 20.89 -19.18
C GLN A 106 5.47 20.42 -20.42
N ARG A 107 5.85 20.90 -21.60
CA ARG A 107 5.43 20.22 -22.84
C ARG A 107 6.17 18.89 -22.93
N ALA A 108 5.54 17.82 -23.38
CA ALA A 108 6.21 16.55 -23.62
C ALA A 108 5.51 15.79 -24.74
N VAL A 109 6.31 15.01 -25.47
CA VAL A 109 5.83 14.04 -26.44
C VAL A 109 5.39 12.78 -25.69
N PHE A 110 4.20 12.30 -26.04
CA PHE A 110 3.64 11.05 -25.52
C PHE A 110 2.91 10.31 -26.65
N GLY A 111 2.60 9.04 -26.41
CA GLY A 111 1.80 8.21 -27.29
C GLY A 111 0.31 8.38 -27.02
N CYS A 112 -0.42 8.75 -28.06
CA CYS A 112 -1.87 8.71 -28.14
C CYS A 112 -2.25 7.35 -28.75
N GLU A 113 -2.58 6.37 -27.89
CA GLU A 113 -2.81 4.99 -28.31
C GLU A 113 -4.09 4.84 -29.14
N ASN A 114 -3.97 4.01 -30.18
CA ASN A 114 -5.07 3.60 -31.05
C ASN A 114 -5.32 2.08 -31.04
N MET A 115 -4.41 1.29 -30.48
CA MET A 115 -4.56 -0.17 -30.37
C MET A 115 -3.74 -0.72 -29.19
N GLU A 116 -4.37 -1.61 -28.43
CA GLU A 116 -3.75 -2.43 -27.38
C GLU A 116 -4.01 -3.91 -27.63
N THR A 117 -3.09 -4.77 -27.20
CA THR A 117 -3.26 -6.22 -27.25
C THR A 117 -2.83 -6.89 -25.94
N GLY A 118 -3.25 -8.13 -25.74
CA GLY A 118 -2.79 -8.93 -24.60
C GLY A 118 -3.24 -8.37 -23.25
N ASP A 119 -2.35 -8.44 -22.26
CA ASP A 119 -2.66 -8.06 -20.89
C ASP A 119 -2.92 -6.56 -20.75
N LEU A 120 -2.30 -5.72 -21.60
CA LEU A 120 -2.53 -4.27 -21.67
C LEU A 120 -4.02 -3.95 -21.91
N TYR A 121 -4.69 -4.66 -22.81
CA TYR A 121 -6.11 -4.43 -23.11
C TYR A 121 -7.01 -4.68 -21.89
N SER A 122 -6.60 -5.55 -20.98
CA SER A 122 -7.37 -5.93 -19.79
C SER A 122 -6.89 -5.24 -18.51
N GLN A 123 -5.83 -4.44 -18.59
CA GLN A 123 -5.20 -3.85 -17.42
C GLN A 123 -6.06 -2.72 -16.85
N ARG A 124 -5.95 -2.52 -15.52
CA ARG A 124 -6.63 -1.45 -14.82
C ARG A 124 -5.99 -0.08 -15.07
N ALA A 125 -4.66 0.00 -15.11
CA ALA A 125 -3.94 1.27 -15.35
C ALA A 125 -4.27 1.85 -16.74
N ASP A 126 -4.19 3.17 -16.86
CA ASP A 126 -4.60 3.87 -18.09
C ASP A 126 -3.48 3.94 -19.12
N GLY A 127 -2.35 3.28 -18.89
CA GLY A 127 -1.19 3.36 -19.77
C GLY A 127 0.11 3.22 -18.99
N ILE A 128 1.20 3.64 -19.61
CA ILE A 128 2.57 3.48 -19.10
C ILE A 128 3.30 4.81 -19.13
N ILE A 129 4.10 5.08 -18.09
CA ILE A 129 5.09 6.16 -18.07
C ILE A 129 6.49 5.55 -18.22
N GLY A 130 7.09 5.75 -19.40
CA GLY A 130 8.37 5.16 -19.76
C GLY A 130 9.54 5.94 -19.17
N LEU A 131 10.31 5.31 -18.29
CA LEU A 131 11.50 5.85 -17.63
C LEU A 131 12.82 5.27 -18.18
N GLY A 132 12.75 4.37 -19.17
CA GLY A 132 13.91 3.78 -19.85
C GLY A 132 14.79 4.80 -20.58
N ARG A 133 15.99 4.39 -21.00
CA ARG A 133 16.89 5.26 -21.77
C ARG A 133 16.40 5.39 -23.21
N GLY A 134 16.00 6.59 -23.63
CA GLY A 134 15.55 6.87 -24.99
C GLY A 134 14.74 8.15 -25.11
N ARG A 135 14.85 8.84 -26.26
CA ARG A 135 14.33 10.21 -26.49
C ARG A 135 12.83 10.42 -26.22
N LEU A 136 12.02 9.35 -26.24
CA LEU A 136 10.58 9.42 -25.92
C LEU A 136 10.30 9.25 -24.42
N SER A 137 11.30 8.90 -23.62
CA SER A 137 11.15 8.76 -22.17
C SER A 137 10.88 10.11 -21.56
N ILE A 138 10.02 10.12 -20.55
CA ILE A 138 9.75 11.34 -19.81
C ILE A 138 11.01 11.91 -19.14
N VAL A 139 11.92 11.03 -18.70
CA VAL A 139 13.16 11.47 -18.04
C VAL A 139 14.05 12.18 -19.05
N ASP A 140 14.28 11.58 -20.23
CA ASP A 140 15.11 12.18 -21.29
C ASP A 140 14.57 13.53 -21.74
N GLN A 141 13.25 13.63 -21.94
CA GLN A 141 12.61 14.89 -22.35
C GLN A 141 12.71 15.99 -21.30
N LEU A 142 12.65 15.66 -20.01
CA LEU A 142 12.81 16.61 -18.91
C LEU A 142 14.27 17.03 -18.71
N VAL A 143 15.21 16.08 -18.86
CA VAL A 143 16.65 16.34 -18.81
C VAL A 143 17.09 17.22 -19.98
N GLU A 144 16.61 16.95 -21.20
CA GLU A 144 16.90 17.76 -22.40
C GLU A 144 16.47 19.23 -22.22
N LYS A 145 15.38 19.45 -21.47
CA LYS A 145 14.87 20.79 -21.12
C LYS A 145 15.58 21.42 -19.93
N SER A 146 16.54 20.72 -19.32
CA SER A 146 17.28 21.15 -18.13
C SER A 146 16.37 21.52 -16.95
N VAL A 147 15.20 20.87 -16.82
CA VAL A 147 14.27 21.11 -15.70
C VAL A 147 14.45 20.12 -14.55
N ILE A 148 15.17 19.02 -14.80
CA ILE A 148 15.68 18.07 -13.80
C ILE A 148 17.13 17.70 -14.16
N SER A 149 17.91 17.25 -13.17
CA SER A 149 19.21 16.61 -13.45
C SER A 149 19.02 15.21 -14.05
N ASP A 150 20.07 14.65 -14.64
CA ASP A 150 20.03 13.33 -15.30
C ASP A 150 20.04 12.18 -14.27
N SER A 151 18.96 12.09 -13.49
CA SER A 151 18.75 11.11 -12.44
C SER A 151 17.28 11.03 -12.04
N PHE A 152 16.87 9.92 -11.46
CA PHE A 152 15.58 9.77 -10.80
C PHE A 152 15.65 8.68 -9.73
N SER A 153 14.66 8.61 -8.84
CA SER A 153 14.58 7.57 -7.82
C SER A 153 13.17 7.01 -7.65
N LEU A 154 13.07 5.72 -7.33
CA LEU A 154 11.82 4.99 -7.11
C LEU A 154 11.88 4.31 -5.74
N CYS A 155 10.81 4.41 -4.96
CA CYS A 155 10.69 3.74 -3.67
C CYS A 155 9.32 3.08 -3.56
N TYR A 156 9.28 1.75 -3.66
CA TYR A 156 8.04 0.98 -3.60
C TYR A 156 7.72 0.51 -2.20
N GLY A 157 6.46 0.68 -1.80
CA GLY A 157 5.95 0.19 -0.53
C GLY A 157 6.10 -1.31 -0.38
N GLY A 158 6.29 -1.75 0.87
CA GLY A 158 6.44 -3.15 1.26
C GLY A 158 5.20 -4.00 1.06
N MET A 159 5.29 -5.27 1.48
CA MET A 159 4.17 -6.22 1.34
C MET A 159 2.93 -5.84 2.16
N ASP A 160 3.10 -5.07 3.25
CA ASP A 160 2.01 -4.60 4.12
C ASP A 160 1.50 -3.21 3.76
N VAL A 161 2.23 -2.47 2.91
CA VAL A 161 1.94 -1.07 2.61
C VAL A 161 2.06 -0.86 1.11
N GLY A 162 0.92 -0.68 0.43
CA GLY A 162 0.91 -0.31 -0.98
C GLY A 162 1.43 1.11 -1.24
N GLY A 163 1.52 1.48 -2.52
CA GLY A 163 1.99 2.81 -2.94
C GLY A 163 3.51 2.94 -2.94
N GLY A 164 3.99 4.18 -2.91
CA GLY A 164 5.42 4.48 -3.00
C GLY A 164 5.67 5.95 -3.32
N ALA A 165 6.91 6.25 -3.70
CA ALA A 165 7.32 7.57 -4.14
C ALA A 165 8.17 7.47 -5.42
N MET A 166 8.03 8.47 -6.28
CA MET A 166 8.87 8.71 -7.43
C MET A 166 9.47 10.11 -7.31
N VAL A 167 10.78 10.22 -7.50
CA VAL A 167 11.52 11.48 -7.48
C VAL A 167 12.16 11.66 -8.84
N LEU A 168 11.83 12.76 -9.51
CA LEU A 168 12.45 13.14 -10.79
C LEU A 168 13.56 14.16 -10.52
N GLY A 169 14.76 13.90 -11.03
CA GLY A 169 15.97 14.61 -10.65
C GLY A 169 16.77 13.89 -9.55
N GLY A 170 17.97 14.40 -9.31
CA GLY A 170 18.92 13.88 -8.34
C GLY A 170 18.57 14.29 -6.92
N ILE A 171 18.85 13.39 -5.97
CA ILE A 171 18.79 13.64 -4.54
C ILE A 171 20.13 13.28 -3.91
N SER A 172 20.44 13.91 -2.77
CA SER A 172 21.65 13.55 -2.02
C SER A 172 21.51 12.11 -1.51
N PRO A 173 22.44 11.21 -1.85
CA PRO A 173 22.33 9.81 -1.45
C PRO A 173 22.55 9.67 0.05
N PRO A 174 21.72 8.86 0.75
CA PRO A 174 21.98 8.47 2.14
C PRO A 174 23.36 7.80 2.30
N SER A 175 23.99 7.96 3.46
CA SER A 175 25.35 7.48 3.71
C SER A 175 25.52 5.96 3.62
N ASP A 176 24.45 5.21 3.86
CA ASP A 176 24.37 3.76 3.85
C ASP A 176 23.80 3.20 2.53
N MET A 177 23.56 4.05 1.53
CA MET A 177 23.20 3.61 0.19
C MET A 177 24.35 2.83 -0.45
N VAL A 178 24.06 1.64 -0.99
CA VAL A 178 25.02 0.82 -1.73
C VAL A 178 24.89 1.08 -3.22
N PHE A 179 26.01 1.13 -3.95
CA PHE A 179 26.01 1.43 -5.37
C PHE A 179 26.56 0.27 -6.19
N THR A 180 26.10 0.16 -7.42
CA THR A 180 26.64 -0.74 -8.44
C THR A 180 26.75 0.01 -9.76
N HIS A 181 27.73 -0.36 -10.58
CA HIS A 181 27.88 0.23 -11.90
C HIS A 181 26.71 -0.16 -12.80
N SER A 182 26.25 0.79 -13.61
CA SER A 182 25.22 0.60 -14.61
C SER A 182 25.76 1.02 -15.96
N ASP A 183 26.12 0.05 -16.80
CA ASP A 183 26.70 0.30 -18.12
C ASP A 183 25.59 0.66 -19.14
N PRO A 184 25.50 1.93 -19.61
CA PRO A 184 24.49 2.36 -20.57
C PRO A 184 24.71 1.81 -21.98
N TYR A 185 25.92 1.30 -22.28
CA TYR A 185 26.26 0.73 -23.60
C TYR A 185 25.95 -0.76 -23.69
N ARG A 186 25.69 -1.40 -22.55
CA ARG A 186 25.43 -2.83 -22.48
C ARG A 186 24.08 -3.23 -23.07
N SER A 187 23.05 -2.44 -22.80
CA SER A 187 21.69 -2.63 -23.32
C SER A 187 20.89 -1.32 -23.19
N PRO A 188 19.73 -1.18 -23.85
CA PRO A 188 18.88 0.01 -23.65
C PRO A 188 18.23 0.09 -22.26
N TYR A 189 18.42 -0.94 -21.42
CA TYR A 189 17.82 -1.06 -20.10
C TYR A 189 18.79 -0.65 -18.99
N TYR A 190 18.26 -0.42 -17.78
CA TYR A 190 19.08 -0.18 -16.60
C TYR A 190 19.69 -1.48 -16.10
N ASN A 191 20.99 -1.64 -16.33
CA ASN A 191 21.73 -2.81 -15.91
C ASN A 191 22.40 -2.64 -14.56
N ILE A 192 22.54 -3.74 -13.82
CA ILE A 192 23.38 -3.81 -12.62
C ILE A 192 24.41 -4.93 -12.76
N GLU A 193 25.60 -4.72 -12.18
CA GLU A 193 26.67 -5.70 -12.24
C GLU A 193 26.52 -6.79 -11.14
N LEU A 194 25.51 -7.66 -11.26
CA LEU A 194 25.32 -8.79 -10.36
C LEU A 194 26.34 -9.90 -10.64
N LYS A 195 27.06 -10.37 -9.62
CA LYS A 195 28.08 -11.43 -9.74
C LYS A 195 27.75 -12.70 -8.96
N GLY A 196 26.87 -12.61 -7.97
CA GLY A 196 26.57 -13.77 -7.14
C GLY A 196 25.39 -13.56 -6.22
N LEU A 197 24.95 -14.66 -5.63
CA LEU A 197 23.89 -14.71 -4.63
C LEU A 197 24.41 -15.40 -3.38
N ARG A 198 23.91 -14.97 -2.21
CA ARG A 198 24.10 -15.68 -0.94
C ARG A 198 22.75 -15.99 -0.33
N VAL A 199 22.62 -17.15 0.32
CA VAL A 199 21.41 -17.53 1.06
C VAL A 199 21.84 -17.88 2.48
N ALA A 200 21.21 -17.25 3.47
CA ALA A 200 21.60 -17.37 4.88
C ALA A 200 23.11 -17.13 5.09
N GLY A 201 23.67 -16.13 4.39
CA GLY A 201 25.09 -15.79 4.41
C GLY A 201 26.03 -16.74 3.64
N LYS A 202 25.54 -17.85 3.09
CA LYS A 202 26.35 -18.83 2.34
C LYS A 202 26.34 -18.49 0.84
N PRO A 203 27.50 -18.33 0.18
CA PRO A 203 27.54 -18.08 -1.26
C PRO A 203 27.05 -19.29 -2.06
N LEU A 204 26.24 -19.03 -3.08
CA LEU A 204 25.81 -20.05 -4.02
C LEU A 204 26.93 -20.38 -5.01
N LYS A 205 27.09 -21.66 -5.33
CA LYS A 205 28.09 -22.16 -6.29
C LYS A 205 27.56 -21.98 -7.72
N ILE A 206 27.57 -20.73 -8.20
CA ILE A 206 27.09 -20.34 -9.52
C ILE A 206 28.23 -19.62 -10.23
N ASN A 207 28.41 -19.88 -11.53
CA ASN A 207 29.38 -19.12 -12.32
C ASN A 207 28.88 -17.67 -12.50
N PRO A 208 29.63 -16.63 -12.10
CA PRO A 208 29.20 -15.23 -12.25
C PRO A 208 28.78 -14.84 -13.67
N LYS A 209 29.31 -15.53 -14.70
CA LYS A 209 28.92 -15.33 -16.10
C LYS A 209 27.44 -15.59 -16.38
N VAL A 210 26.74 -16.34 -15.53
CA VAL A 210 25.30 -16.59 -15.68
C VAL A 210 24.50 -15.29 -15.70
N PHE A 211 24.95 -14.27 -14.96
CA PHE A 211 24.26 -12.98 -14.82
C PHE A 211 24.60 -11.98 -15.94
N ASP A 212 25.49 -12.37 -16.86
CA ASP A 212 25.95 -11.53 -17.98
C ASP A 212 25.37 -11.98 -19.34
N GLY A 213 24.44 -12.93 -19.35
CA GLY A 213 23.84 -13.44 -20.58
C GLY A 213 22.88 -12.46 -21.25
N ARG A 214 22.93 -12.33 -22.59
CA ARG A 214 22.08 -11.44 -23.42
C ARG A 214 22.04 -10.00 -22.88
N HIS A 215 20.98 -9.60 -22.19
CA HIS A 215 20.83 -8.27 -21.58
C HIS A 215 21.25 -8.24 -20.12
N GLY A 216 21.92 -9.29 -19.61
CA GLY A 216 22.44 -9.45 -18.24
C GLY A 216 21.40 -9.25 -17.17
N THR A 217 21.78 -8.52 -16.12
CA THR A 217 20.85 -8.22 -15.02
C THR A 217 20.22 -6.86 -15.23
N VAL A 218 18.94 -6.87 -15.59
CA VAL A 218 18.10 -5.70 -15.86
C VAL A 218 17.23 -5.40 -14.65
N LEU A 219 17.16 -4.14 -14.25
CA LEU A 219 16.21 -3.65 -13.26
C LEU A 219 15.00 -3.03 -13.96
N ASP A 220 13.84 -3.63 -13.76
CA ASP A 220 12.63 -3.30 -14.51
C ASP A 220 11.44 -3.14 -13.57
N SER A 221 11.01 -1.89 -13.36
CA SER A 221 9.84 -1.61 -12.54
C SER A 221 8.49 -1.97 -13.18
N GLY A 222 8.44 -2.11 -14.51
CA GLY A 222 7.25 -2.59 -15.22
C GLY A 222 6.99 -4.08 -14.99
N THR A 223 8.01 -4.82 -14.56
CA THR A 223 7.90 -6.24 -14.24
C THR A 223 7.54 -6.46 -12.76
N THR A 224 6.53 -7.29 -12.49
CA THR A 224 6.09 -7.59 -11.11
C THR A 224 7.11 -8.44 -10.33
N TYR A 225 7.55 -9.55 -10.93
CA TYR A 225 8.37 -10.58 -10.28
C TYR A 225 9.83 -10.55 -10.75
N ALA A 226 10.69 -11.39 -10.16
CA ALA A 226 12.03 -11.59 -10.71
C ALA A 226 12.11 -12.86 -11.55
N TYR A 227 12.95 -12.84 -12.57
CA TYR A 227 13.20 -13.96 -13.46
C TYR A 227 14.70 -14.17 -13.57
N LEU A 228 15.17 -15.35 -13.18
CA LEU A 228 16.59 -15.70 -13.22
C LEU A 228 16.84 -16.75 -14.31
N PRO A 229 18.04 -16.79 -14.91
CA PRO A 229 18.48 -17.92 -15.73
C PRO A 229 18.39 -19.23 -14.95
N GLU A 230 18.16 -20.33 -15.65
CA GLU A 230 17.88 -21.64 -15.06
C GLU A 230 18.89 -22.07 -13.98
N GLU A 231 20.20 -21.98 -14.25
CA GLU A 231 21.25 -22.34 -13.29
C GLU A 231 21.14 -21.54 -11.98
N ALA A 232 20.91 -20.23 -12.09
CA ALA A 232 20.79 -19.35 -10.94
C ALA A 232 19.48 -19.58 -10.17
N PHE A 233 18.36 -19.78 -10.88
CA PHE A 233 17.06 -20.07 -10.28
C PHE A 233 17.09 -21.37 -9.48
N ILE A 234 17.60 -22.46 -10.06
CA ILE A 234 17.67 -23.77 -9.41
C ILE A 234 18.54 -23.69 -8.15
N ALA A 235 19.73 -23.09 -8.26
CA ALA A 235 20.64 -22.95 -7.13
C ALA A 235 20.03 -22.12 -5.99
N LEU A 236 19.35 -21.01 -6.31
CA LEU A 236 18.67 -20.16 -5.33
C LEU A 236 17.51 -20.91 -4.66
N LYS A 237 16.61 -21.49 -5.46
CA LYS A 237 15.44 -22.25 -5.00
C LYS A 237 15.87 -23.38 -4.07
N ASP A 238 16.82 -24.20 -4.48
CA ASP A 238 17.29 -25.35 -3.69
C ASP A 238 17.96 -24.91 -2.40
N SER A 239 18.70 -23.79 -2.41
CA SER A 239 19.32 -23.27 -1.20
C SER A 239 18.30 -22.71 -0.22
N ILE A 240 17.29 -21.97 -0.70
CA ILE A 240 16.21 -21.48 0.18
C ILE A 240 15.42 -22.67 0.74
N MET A 241 15.06 -23.64 -0.10
CA MET A 241 14.31 -24.84 0.30
C MET A 241 15.00 -25.63 1.41
N LYS A 242 16.33 -25.67 1.43
CA LYS A 242 17.10 -26.34 2.50
C LYS A 242 17.00 -25.62 3.85
N GLU A 243 16.80 -24.31 3.86
CA GLU A 243 16.65 -23.52 5.08
C GLU A 243 15.20 -23.53 5.61
N ILE A 244 14.21 -23.93 4.80
CA ILE A 244 12.77 -23.97 5.16
C ILE A 244 12.26 -25.41 5.40
N SER A 245 12.83 -26.12 6.38
CA SER A 245 12.50 -27.54 6.61
C SER A 245 11.15 -27.80 7.32
N VAL A 246 10.47 -26.77 7.82
CA VAL A 246 9.29 -26.91 8.71
C VAL A 246 7.96 -26.63 8.01
N LEU A 247 7.97 -26.01 6.83
CA LEU A 247 6.74 -25.55 6.16
C LEU A 247 6.13 -26.61 5.24
N ARG A 248 4.80 -26.61 5.17
CA ARG A 248 4.05 -27.46 4.23
C ARG A 248 3.92 -26.78 2.88
N GLN A 249 4.48 -27.40 1.83
CA GLN A 249 4.28 -26.96 0.45
C GLN A 249 2.81 -27.14 0.03
N ILE A 250 2.26 -26.14 -0.66
CA ILE A 250 0.88 -26.11 -1.17
C ILE A 250 0.87 -25.63 -2.63
N HIS A 251 -0.24 -25.83 -3.32
CA HIS A 251 -0.45 -25.28 -4.67
C HIS A 251 -0.55 -23.76 -4.63
N GLY A 252 -0.27 -23.12 -5.77
CA GLY A 252 -0.45 -21.68 -5.96
C GLY A 252 -1.91 -21.23 -5.98
N PRO A 253 -2.14 -19.91 -5.87
CA PRO A 253 -3.48 -19.33 -5.95
C PRO A 253 -4.11 -19.49 -7.34
N ASP A 254 -3.30 -19.53 -8.40
CA ASP A 254 -3.74 -19.71 -9.77
C ASP A 254 -3.30 -21.10 -10.28
N PRO A 255 -4.23 -22.04 -10.53
CA PRO A 255 -3.89 -23.41 -10.88
C PRO A 255 -3.24 -23.54 -12.27
N ASN A 256 -3.27 -22.48 -13.10
CA ASN A 256 -2.60 -22.47 -14.40
C ASN A 256 -1.08 -22.29 -14.29
N TYR A 257 -0.58 -21.88 -13.11
CA TYR A 257 0.83 -21.65 -12.84
C TYR A 257 1.34 -22.66 -11.81
N ASN A 258 2.57 -23.11 -12.00
CA ASN A 258 3.22 -24.03 -11.07
C ASN A 258 4.01 -23.26 -10.00
N ASP A 259 3.30 -22.44 -9.23
CA ASP A 259 3.91 -21.62 -8.17
C ASP A 259 4.42 -22.49 -7.02
N ILE A 260 5.57 -22.10 -6.45
CA ILE A 260 6.14 -22.75 -5.27
C ILE A 260 5.65 -22.01 -4.03
N CYS A 261 4.67 -22.58 -3.32
CA CYS A 261 4.02 -21.95 -2.19
C CYS A 261 4.10 -22.78 -0.91
N PHE A 262 4.08 -22.10 0.23
CA PHE A 262 4.19 -22.70 1.55
C PHE A 262 3.12 -22.14 2.49
N SER A 263 2.46 -23.01 3.25
CA SER A 263 1.52 -22.63 4.31
C SER A 263 2.16 -22.77 5.69
N GLY A 264 1.63 -22.00 6.66
CA GLY A 264 2.07 -22.03 8.06
C GLY A 264 3.14 -21.00 8.41
N ALA A 265 3.42 -20.03 7.54
CA ALA A 265 4.41 -18.98 7.80
C ALA A 265 3.88 -17.82 8.67
N GLY A 266 2.57 -17.76 8.92
CA GLY A 266 1.95 -16.68 9.70
C GLY A 266 1.62 -15.43 8.87
N ARG A 267 0.81 -14.52 9.42
CA ARG A 267 0.29 -13.36 8.67
C ARG A 267 1.20 -12.13 8.71
N VAL A 268 2.04 -12.04 9.74
CA VAL A 268 2.85 -10.87 10.06
C VAL A 268 4.15 -10.88 9.25
N VAL A 269 4.32 -9.94 8.31
CA VAL A 269 5.45 -9.93 7.36
C VAL A 269 6.79 -9.80 8.07
N SER A 270 6.86 -8.96 9.12
CA SER A 270 8.10 -8.76 9.89
C SER A 270 8.61 -10.05 10.54
N GLU A 271 7.74 -11.04 10.78
CA GLU A 271 8.11 -12.33 11.37
C GLU A 271 8.59 -13.35 10.35
N LEU A 272 8.41 -13.10 9.05
CA LEU A 272 8.85 -14.03 8.00
C LEU A 272 10.35 -14.28 8.04
N SER A 273 11.14 -13.30 8.51
CA SER A 273 12.59 -13.43 8.70
C SER A 273 13.00 -14.51 9.71
N LYS A 274 12.08 -14.94 10.59
CA LYS A 274 12.30 -16.06 11.52
C LYS A 274 12.16 -17.43 10.84
N ILE A 275 11.56 -17.46 9.64
CA ILE A 275 11.13 -18.69 8.96
C ILE A 275 11.88 -18.85 7.63
N PHE A 276 11.99 -17.77 6.86
CA PHE A 276 12.66 -17.75 5.57
C PHE A 276 14.01 -17.03 5.68
N PRO A 277 15.05 -17.51 4.98
CA PRO A 277 16.39 -16.95 5.07
C PRO A 277 16.51 -15.57 4.42
N THR A 278 17.53 -14.80 4.78
CA THR A 278 17.94 -13.65 3.97
C THR A 278 18.61 -14.11 2.68
N VAL A 279 18.47 -13.30 1.62
CA VAL A 279 19.15 -13.50 0.35
C VAL A 279 19.97 -12.25 0.04
N ASP A 280 21.26 -12.38 -0.25
CA ASP A 280 22.09 -11.24 -0.65
C ASP A 280 22.40 -11.29 -2.14
N MET A 281 22.19 -10.18 -2.83
CA MET A 281 22.69 -9.95 -4.18
C MET A 281 24.06 -9.29 -4.12
N VAL A 282 25.09 -9.94 -4.65
CA VAL A 282 26.49 -9.47 -4.56
C VAL A 282 26.90 -8.83 -5.88
N PHE A 283 27.33 -7.58 -5.83
CA PHE A 283 27.72 -6.79 -6.99
C PHE A 283 29.22 -6.91 -7.33
N GLY A 284 29.61 -6.47 -8.53
CA GLY A 284 30.99 -6.55 -9.03
C GLY A 284 32.02 -5.82 -8.17
N ASN A 285 31.62 -4.76 -7.48
CA ASN A 285 32.47 -4.03 -6.52
C ASN A 285 32.55 -4.67 -5.13
N GLY A 286 31.92 -5.84 -4.92
CA GLY A 286 31.91 -6.55 -3.65
C GLY A 286 30.86 -6.06 -2.63
N GLN A 287 30.14 -4.97 -2.92
CA GLN A 287 28.98 -4.56 -2.12
C GLN A 287 27.81 -5.51 -2.37
N SER A 288 26.80 -5.47 -1.50
CA SER A 288 25.63 -6.32 -1.63
C SER A 288 24.34 -5.64 -1.21
N LEU A 289 23.25 -6.00 -1.90
CA LEU A 289 21.88 -5.69 -1.48
C LEU A 289 21.28 -6.90 -0.76
N THR A 290 20.99 -6.76 0.52
CA THR A 290 20.30 -7.78 1.31
C THR A 290 18.79 -7.72 1.08
N LEU A 291 18.19 -8.84 0.72
CA LEU A 291 16.77 -9.03 0.49
C LEU A 291 16.15 -9.76 1.69
N SER A 292 15.12 -9.15 2.27
CA SER A 292 14.28 -9.81 3.27
C SER A 292 13.23 -10.68 2.57
N PRO A 293 12.52 -11.58 3.28
CA PRO A 293 11.52 -12.44 2.66
C PRO A 293 10.44 -11.71 1.87
N GLU A 294 10.08 -10.47 2.23
CA GLU A 294 9.10 -9.70 1.47
C GLU A 294 9.56 -9.33 0.05
N ASN A 295 10.88 -9.37 -0.20
CA ASN A 295 11.50 -9.02 -1.47
C ASN A 295 11.55 -10.18 -2.48
N TYR A 296 11.28 -11.40 -2.04
CA TYR A 296 11.26 -12.57 -2.94
C TYR A 296 10.04 -13.47 -2.74
N LEU A 297 9.12 -13.10 -1.84
CA LEU A 297 7.84 -13.78 -1.62
C LEU A 297 6.66 -12.89 -1.99
N PHE A 298 5.55 -13.51 -2.40
CA PHE A 298 4.24 -12.87 -2.49
C PHE A 298 3.19 -13.63 -1.70
N ARG A 299 2.12 -12.94 -1.27
CA ARG A 299 1.05 -13.52 -0.46
C ARG A 299 0.18 -14.46 -1.29
N HIS A 300 -0.17 -15.60 -0.72
CA HIS A 300 -1.15 -16.50 -1.33
C HIS A 300 -2.58 -15.94 -1.12
N THR A 301 -3.26 -15.54 -2.19
CA THR A 301 -4.57 -14.85 -2.10
C THR A 301 -5.69 -15.70 -1.50
N LYS A 302 -5.63 -17.03 -1.65
CA LYS A 302 -6.67 -17.96 -1.16
C LYS A 302 -6.39 -18.63 0.19
N VAL A 303 -5.15 -18.59 0.68
CA VAL A 303 -4.74 -19.34 1.89
C VAL A 303 -4.01 -18.39 2.82
N SER A 304 -4.65 -18.09 3.94
CA SER A 304 -4.15 -17.09 4.87
C SER A 304 -2.84 -17.53 5.54
N GLY A 305 -1.86 -16.63 5.61
CA GLY A 305 -0.53 -16.92 6.17
C GLY A 305 0.30 -17.88 5.32
N ALA A 306 -0.06 -18.05 4.05
CA ALA A 306 0.75 -18.74 3.06
C ALA A 306 1.40 -17.75 2.07
N TYR A 307 2.58 -18.11 1.60
CA TYR A 307 3.40 -17.30 0.70
C TYR A 307 4.01 -18.15 -0.40
N CYS A 308 4.29 -17.51 -1.52
CA CYS A 308 4.83 -18.13 -2.72
C CYS A 308 6.12 -17.44 -3.15
N PHE A 309 7.03 -18.16 -3.80
CA PHE A 309 8.20 -17.55 -4.42
C PHE A 309 7.77 -16.61 -5.54
N GLY A 310 8.20 -15.35 -5.47
CA GLY A 310 8.08 -14.36 -6.54
C GLY A 310 9.35 -14.23 -7.38
N ILE A 311 10.16 -15.28 -7.41
CA ILE A 311 11.30 -15.43 -8.30
C ILE A 311 11.03 -16.68 -9.13
N PHE A 312 11.16 -16.56 -10.45
CA PHE A 312 10.86 -17.61 -11.42
C PHE A 312 12.08 -17.88 -12.32
N GLN A 313 12.05 -19.02 -13.01
CA GLN A 313 12.98 -19.29 -14.09
C GLN A 313 12.60 -18.48 -15.33
N ASN A 314 13.57 -17.85 -16.00
CA ASN A 314 13.35 -17.07 -17.22
C ASN A 314 13.30 -17.96 -18.49
N GLY A 315 12.64 -19.11 -18.42
CA GLY A 315 12.59 -20.09 -19.51
C GLY A 315 13.97 -20.40 -20.08
N LYS A 316 14.16 -20.13 -21.39
CA LYS A 316 15.42 -20.26 -22.12
C LYS A 316 16.17 -18.93 -22.31
N ASP A 317 15.61 -17.81 -21.85
CA ASP A 317 16.27 -16.51 -21.97
C ASP A 317 17.34 -16.38 -20.87
N PRO A 318 18.61 -16.12 -21.23
CA PRO A 318 19.69 -16.00 -20.25
C PRO A 318 19.73 -14.62 -19.57
N THR A 319 18.78 -13.72 -19.85
CA THR A 319 18.63 -12.44 -19.16
C THR A 319 18.12 -12.67 -17.73
N THR A 320 18.68 -11.93 -16.79
CA THR A 320 18.14 -11.79 -15.44
C THR A 320 17.28 -10.53 -15.39
N LEU A 321 16.01 -10.67 -15.01
CA LEU A 321 15.07 -9.56 -14.89
C LEU A 321 14.67 -9.39 -13.43
N LEU A 322 14.94 -8.23 -12.85
CA LEU A 322 14.62 -7.91 -11.46
C LEU A 322 13.43 -6.96 -11.44
N GLY A 323 12.26 -7.50 -11.11
CA GLY A 323 11.01 -6.75 -11.00
C GLY A 323 10.85 -5.98 -9.69
N GLY A 324 9.71 -5.30 -9.56
CA GLY A 324 9.31 -4.50 -8.40
C GLY A 324 9.35 -5.25 -7.07
N ILE A 325 9.14 -6.58 -7.07
CA ILE A 325 9.22 -7.41 -5.86
C ILE A 325 10.58 -7.27 -5.15
N ILE A 326 11.69 -7.23 -5.90
CA ILE A 326 13.06 -7.20 -5.35
C ILE A 326 13.33 -5.91 -4.58
N VAL A 327 12.68 -4.82 -4.99
CA VAL A 327 12.95 -3.46 -4.51
C VAL A 327 11.85 -2.89 -3.61
N ARG A 328 10.92 -3.71 -3.14
CA ARG A 328 10.01 -3.34 -2.04
C ARG A 328 10.80 -2.84 -0.82
N ASN A 329 10.33 -1.76 -0.20
CA ASN A 329 11.01 -1.06 0.89
C ASN A 329 12.49 -0.77 0.59
N THR A 330 12.76 -0.33 -0.64
CA THR A 330 14.08 0.04 -1.11
C THR A 330 13.95 1.30 -1.95
N LEU A 331 14.66 2.36 -1.59
CA LEU A 331 14.87 3.50 -2.47
C LEU A 331 15.94 3.09 -3.49
N VAL A 332 15.54 3.05 -4.75
CA VAL A 332 16.41 2.80 -5.88
C VAL A 332 16.69 4.14 -6.57
N THR A 333 17.95 4.53 -6.64
CA THR A 333 18.38 5.75 -7.36
C THR A 333 19.06 5.36 -8.65
N TYR A 334 18.51 5.82 -9.77
CA TYR A 334 19.06 5.68 -11.10
C TYR A 334 19.89 6.93 -11.39
N ASP A 335 21.17 6.91 -11.03
CA ASP A 335 22.11 8.01 -11.25
C ASP A 335 22.76 7.83 -12.62
N ARG A 336 22.04 8.35 -13.64
CA ARG A 336 22.40 8.20 -15.05
C ARG A 336 23.58 9.09 -15.43
N GLU A 337 23.71 10.24 -14.78
CA GLU A 337 24.84 11.16 -14.93
C GLU A 337 26.18 10.50 -14.57
N ASN A 338 26.17 9.60 -13.57
CA ASN A 338 27.36 8.92 -13.08
C ASN A 338 27.37 7.40 -13.36
N ASP A 339 26.53 6.92 -14.26
CA ASP A 339 26.44 5.52 -14.69
C ASP A 339 26.43 4.50 -13.53
N LYS A 340 25.58 4.76 -12.53
CA LYS A 340 25.44 3.90 -11.35
C LYS A 340 24.01 3.81 -10.85
N ILE A 341 23.69 2.70 -10.19
CA ILE A 341 22.41 2.50 -9.52
C ILE A 341 22.67 2.34 -8.02
N GLY A 342 21.96 3.12 -7.23
CA GLY A 342 22.00 3.11 -5.77
C GLY A 342 20.81 2.35 -5.18
N PHE A 343 21.05 1.60 -4.11
CA PHE A 343 20.01 0.92 -3.34
C PHE A 343 20.13 1.30 -1.87
N TRP A 344 19.02 1.74 -1.27
CA TRP A 344 18.94 2.04 0.15
C TRP A 344 17.70 1.38 0.75
N LYS A 345 17.91 0.44 1.67
CA LYS A 345 16.80 -0.24 2.37
C LYS A 345 16.14 0.73 3.33
N THR A 346 14.86 1.00 3.11
CA THR A 346 14.11 2.01 3.86
C THR A 346 12.62 1.74 3.80
N ASN A 347 11.88 2.23 4.80
CA ASN A 347 10.43 2.20 4.74
C ASN A 347 9.94 3.29 3.77
N CYS A 348 9.54 2.90 2.56
CA CYS A 348 9.14 3.85 1.51
C CYS A 348 7.90 4.69 1.88
N SER A 349 7.08 4.22 2.83
CA SER A 349 5.96 5.02 3.35
C SER A 349 6.40 6.21 4.22
N GLU A 350 7.64 6.21 4.69
CA GLU A 350 8.24 7.25 5.52
C GLU A 350 9.43 7.93 4.85
N LEU A 351 9.60 7.74 3.54
CA LEU A 351 10.77 8.18 2.77
C LEU A 351 11.15 9.65 3.05
N TRP A 352 10.16 10.54 3.03
CA TRP A 352 10.37 11.98 3.22
C TRP A 352 10.87 12.36 4.61
N LYS A 353 10.52 11.59 5.65
CA LYS A 353 11.11 11.76 6.99
C LYS A 353 12.59 11.34 6.99
N GLY A 354 12.91 10.26 6.27
CA GLY A 354 14.26 9.71 6.17
C GLY A 354 15.23 10.58 5.39
N LEU A 355 14.78 11.25 4.33
CA LEU A 355 15.64 12.08 3.47
C LEU A 355 15.96 13.48 4.04
N GLN A 356 15.39 13.86 5.20
CA GLN A 356 15.64 15.14 5.90
C GLN A 356 15.61 16.40 4.99
N VAL A 357 14.78 16.40 3.93
CA VAL A 357 14.74 17.52 2.98
C VAL A 357 14.02 18.71 3.61
N PRO A 358 14.67 19.89 3.77
CA PRO A 358 13.99 21.11 4.19
C PRO A 358 12.99 21.51 3.09
N GLY A 359 11.69 21.44 3.40
CA GLY A 359 10.64 21.79 2.44
C GLY A 359 10.16 20.65 1.52
N ALA A 360 10.41 19.38 1.87
CA ALA A 360 9.74 18.26 1.19
C ALA A 360 8.21 18.42 1.23
N PRO A 361 7.49 18.07 0.14
CA PRO A 361 6.06 17.85 0.23
C PRO A 361 5.81 16.84 1.35
N ALA A 362 5.02 17.21 2.36
CA ALA A 362 4.47 16.20 3.24
C ALA A 362 3.69 15.18 2.39
N PRO A 363 3.55 13.91 2.82
CA PRO A 363 2.59 13.02 2.18
C PRO A 363 1.22 13.74 2.14
N ALA A 364 0.67 13.93 0.93
CA ALA A 364 -0.56 14.64 0.61
C ALA A 364 -1.32 15.23 1.83
N PRO A 365 -0.96 16.44 2.31
CA PRO A 365 -1.71 17.09 3.37
C PRO A 365 -2.89 17.85 2.75
N ASN A 366 -4.07 17.32 3.00
CA ASN A 366 -5.31 18.05 3.21
C ASN A 366 -5.31 19.57 2.92
N THR A 367 -6.01 19.98 1.87
CA THR A 367 -6.34 21.39 1.61
C THR A 367 -7.14 21.99 2.77
N VAL A 368 -6.49 22.82 3.60
CA VAL A 368 -7.15 23.82 4.45
C VAL A 368 -6.80 25.18 3.88
N HIS A 369 -7.77 25.77 3.18
CA HIS A 369 -7.82 27.21 2.96
C HIS A 369 -8.01 27.91 4.31
N MET A 370 -7.01 28.67 4.77
CA MET A 370 -7.26 29.73 5.76
C MET A 370 -7.58 31.02 5.01
N ASN A 371 -8.88 31.35 4.95
CA ASN A 371 -9.34 32.69 4.65
C ASN A 371 -9.16 33.55 5.91
N ASN A 372 -8.27 34.54 5.87
CA ASN A 372 -8.40 35.74 6.69
C ASN A 372 -8.67 36.91 5.77
N SER A 373 -9.83 37.54 5.98
CA SER A 373 -10.32 38.68 5.23
C SER A 373 -9.77 39.99 5.79
N SER A 374 -9.29 40.88 4.93
CA SER A 374 -9.58 42.32 5.00
C SER A 374 -9.25 43.08 3.70
N ASN A 375 -10.33 43.54 3.06
CA ASN A 375 -10.55 44.76 2.25
C ASN A 375 -9.94 45.03 0.84
N ARG A 376 -10.90 45.24 -0.09
CA ARG A 376 -10.96 46.09 -1.33
C ARG A 376 -10.02 45.70 -2.49
N SER A 377 -10.44 45.56 -3.77
CA SER A 377 -11.58 46.09 -4.54
C SER A 377 -11.75 45.35 -5.90
N GLN A 378 -13.02 45.15 -6.32
CA GLN A 378 -13.61 44.98 -7.67
C GLN A 378 -12.85 44.26 -8.82
N ASN A 379 -13.34 43.08 -9.25
CA ASN A 379 -13.97 42.83 -10.58
C ASN A 379 -14.37 41.34 -10.83
N VAL A 380 -15.66 41.12 -11.17
CA VAL A 380 -16.39 40.06 -11.93
C VAL A 380 -16.02 38.55 -11.79
N PRO A 381 -16.98 37.61 -11.59
CA PRO A 381 -16.72 36.20 -11.25
C PRO A 381 -16.75 35.20 -12.43
N PRO A 382 -16.04 34.05 -12.35
CA PRO A 382 -16.40 32.83 -13.04
C PRO A 382 -17.17 31.85 -12.13
N VAL A 383 -18.00 31.03 -12.78
CA VAL A 383 -18.98 30.07 -12.24
C VAL A 383 -18.36 29.01 -11.32
N GLN A 384 -19.01 28.73 -10.18
CA GLN A 384 -18.62 27.69 -9.21
C GLN A 384 -18.97 26.27 -9.71
N PRO A 385 -18.07 25.28 -9.54
CA PRO A 385 -18.42 23.86 -9.62
C PRO A 385 -19.19 23.38 -8.37
N PRO A 386 -19.99 22.29 -8.47
CA PRO A 386 -20.86 21.84 -7.39
C PRO A 386 -20.09 21.31 -6.17
N ASN A 387 -20.61 21.65 -4.99
CA ASN A 387 -20.03 21.40 -3.67
C ASN A 387 -19.61 19.93 -3.44
N GLY A 388 -18.31 19.71 -3.29
CA GLY A 388 -17.73 18.50 -2.71
C GLY A 388 -17.95 18.41 -1.19
N LEU A 389 -17.98 17.18 -0.70
CA LEU A 389 -18.26 16.80 0.68
C LEU A 389 -17.19 17.29 1.69
N PRO A 390 -17.53 17.56 2.98
CA PRO A 390 -16.55 18.05 3.95
C PRO A 390 -15.55 16.96 4.38
N THR A 391 -14.26 17.25 4.24
CA THR A 391 -13.14 16.44 4.74
C THR A 391 -13.03 16.55 6.27
N LYS A 392 -13.19 15.44 7.00
CA LYS A 392 -12.89 15.36 8.43
C LYS A 392 -11.50 14.74 8.63
N HIS A 393 -10.56 15.48 9.21
CA HIS A 393 -9.23 14.96 9.58
C HIS A 393 -9.26 14.11 10.84
N ILE A 394 -8.36 13.13 10.89
CA ILE A 394 -8.02 12.37 12.10
C ILE A 394 -6.56 12.72 12.44
N PRO A 395 -6.28 13.43 13.55
CA PRO A 395 -4.93 13.78 13.94
C PRO A 395 -4.27 12.72 14.85
N GLY A 396 -3.01 12.35 14.58
CA GLY A 396 -2.13 11.56 15.48
C GLY A 396 -2.48 10.07 15.66
N GLU A 397 -1.70 9.32 16.44
CA GLU A 397 -1.91 7.89 16.78
C GLU A 397 -3.24 7.66 17.52
N VAL A 398 -4.33 7.65 16.77
CA VAL A 398 -5.67 7.39 17.28
C VAL A 398 -5.95 5.90 17.15
N ARG A 399 -6.26 5.25 18.28
CA ARG A 399 -6.86 3.91 18.28
C ARG A 399 -8.29 4.05 17.77
N ILE A 400 -8.63 3.47 16.62
CA ILE A 400 -9.92 3.68 15.97
C ILE A 400 -10.89 2.59 16.41
N ALA A 401 -12.07 2.97 16.90
CA ALA A 401 -13.09 2.02 17.37
C ALA A 401 -13.98 1.51 16.23
N ILE A 402 -14.34 2.40 15.31
CA ILE A 402 -15.25 2.09 14.20
C ILE A 402 -15.02 3.08 13.06
N ILE A 403 -15.09 2.58 11.82
CA ILE A 403 -15.17 3.42 10.62
C ILE A 403 -16.58 3.27 10.07
N THR A 404 -17.30 4.37 9.88
CA THR A 404 -18.64 4.34 9.28
C THR A 404 -18.62 5.06 7.95
N PHE A 405 -19.34 4.52 6.96
CA PHE A 405 -19.45 5.17 5.65
C PHE A 405 -20.83 4.95 5.03
N ASP A 406 -21.29 5.97 4.31
CA ASP A 406 -22.54 6.00 3.59
C ASP A 406 -22.23 5.78 2.11
N MET A 407 -22.90 4.82 1.49
CA MET A 407 -22.73 4.46 0.08
C MET A 407 -24.09 4.52 -0.62
N LEU A 408 -24.14 5.16 -1.77
CA LEU A 408 -25.27 5.12 -2.69
C LEU A 408 -25.02 4.00 -3.70
N ILE A 409 -25.92 3.04 -3.80
CA ILE A 409 -25.85 1.92 -4.75
C ILE A 409 -27.00 2.07 -5.73
N VAL A 410 -26.68 2.19 -7.02
CA VAL A 410 -27.68 2.22 -8.09
C VAL A 410 -27.88 0.79 -8.59
N VAL A 411 -29.11 0.30 -8.64
CA VAL A 411 -29.41 -1.04 -9.19
C VAL A 411 -29.90 -0.93 -10.63
N ASN A 412 -29.41 -1.81 -11.50
CA ASN A 412 -29.78 -1.82 -12.93
C ASN A 412 -31.18 -2.38 -13.17
N ASP A 413 -31.68 -3.24 -12.27
CA ASP A 413 -33.02 -3.85 -12.34
C ASP A 413 -33.83 -3.50 -11.09
N THR A 414 -34.94 -2.78 -11.26
CA THR A 414 -35.84 -2.38 -10.17
C THR A 414 -36.70 -3.52 -9.62
N SER A 415 -36.74 -4.67 -10.30
CA SER A 415 -37.59 -5.81 -9.94
C SER A 415 -37.00 -6.68 -8.82
N THR A 416 -35.69 -6.56 -8.55
CA THR A 416 -34.98 -7.35 -7.54
C THR A 416 -34.34 -6.46 -6.48
N LYS A 417 -34.67 -6.70 -5.20
CA LYS A 417 -34.00 -6.03 -4.08
C LYS A 417 -32.53 -6.48 -4.02
N PRO A 418 -31.55 -5.56 -3.85
CA PRO A 418 -30.15 -5.92 -3.73
C PRO A 418 -29.94 -6.80 -2.50
N ASN A 419 -29.22 -7.92 -2.66
CA ASN A 419 -28.79 -8.74 -1.53
C ASN A 419 -27.67 -7.99 -0.78
N LEU A 420 -28.03 -7.23 0.26
CA LEU A 420 -27.08 -6.41 0.99
C LEU A 420 -26.05 -7.23 1.77
N THR A 421 -26.33 -8.49 2.11
CA THR A 421 -25.34 -9.37 2.75
C THR A 421 -24.19 -9.66 1.79
N GLU A 422 -24.50 -9.92 0.52
CA GLU A 422 -23.49 -10.13 -0.52
C GLU A 422 -22.68 -8.86 -0.79
N VAL A 423 -23.34 -7.69 -0.78
CA VAL A 423 -22.67 -6.39 -0.89
C VAL A 423 -21.68 -6.20 0.26
N ALA A 424 -22.02 -6.63 1.48
CA ALA A 424 -21.11 -6.60 2.63
C ALA A 424 -19.88 -7.49 2.43
N ASP A 425 -20.05 -8.69 1.89
CA ASP A 425 -18.95 -9.63 1.58
C ASP A 425 -18.01 -9.06 0.51
N VAL A 426 -18.57 -8.45 -0.55
CA VAL A 426 -17.79 -7.77 -1.59
C VAL A 426 -17.02 -6.58 -1.00
N ILE A 427 -17.66 -5.74 -0.20
CA ILE A 427 -16.99 -4.64 0.50
C ILE A 427 -15.85 -5.17 1.38
N ALA A 428 -16.07 -6.26 2.10
CA ALA A 428 -15.03 -6.85 2.94
C ALA A 428 -13.84 -7.36 2.12
N HIS A 429 -14.13 -8.02 1.00
CA HIS A 429 -13.11 -8.51 0.07
C HIS A 429 -12.26 -7.38 -0.50
N GLU A 430 -12.90 -6.33 -1.03
CA GLU A 430 -12.24 -5.20 -1.67
C GLU A 430 -11.45 -4.33 -0.67
N LEU A 431 -11.94 -4.23 0.57
CA LEU A 431 -11.24 -3.55 1.66
C LEU A 431 -10.17 -4.43 2.34
N GLU A 432 -10.01 -5.68 1.92
CA GLU A 432 -9.07 -6.66 2.49
C GLU A 432 -9.27 -6.87 4.00
N VAL A 433 -10.52 -6.91 4.43
CA VAL A 433 -10.94 -7.14 5.82
C VAL A 433 -11.78 -8.40 5.92
N ASP A 434 -11.93 -8.93 7.14
CA ASP A 434 -12.83 -10.06 7.39
C ASP A 434 -14.29 -9.62 7.19
N ASN A 435 -15.14 -10.47 6.62
CA ASN A 435 -16.53 -10.11 6.35
C ASN A 435 -17.33 -9.85 7.64
N LEU A 436 -16.94 -10.43 8.77
CA LEU A 436 -17.53 -10.14 10.08
C LEU A 436 -17.25 -8.72 10.56
N GLN A 437 -16.25 -8.03 10.01
CA GLN A 437 -15.93 -6.65 10.35
C GLN A 437 -16.88 -5.66 9.67
N VAL A 438 -17.48 -6.02 8.53
CA VAL A 438 -18.38 -5.13 7.76
C VAL A 438 -19.82 -5.41 8.16
N GLN A 439 -20.50 -4.42 8.75
CA GLN A 439 -21.89 -4.52 9.16
C GLN A 439 -22.73 -3.40 8.55
N MET A 440 -23.90 -3.78 8.05
CA MET A 440 -24.91 -2.81 7.61
C MET A 440 -25.60 -2.20 8.84
N LEU A 441 -25.59 -0.86 8.94
CA LEU A 441 -26.30 -0.14 9.99
C LEU A 441 -27.72 0.26 9.57
N ASN A 442 -27.89 0.70 8.33
CA ASN A 442 -29.18 1.12 7.78
C ASN A 442 -29.16 1.05 6.24
N ALA A 443 -30.30 0.79 5.63
CA ALA A 443 -30.50 0.86 4.19
C ALA A 443 -31.83 1.55 3.88
N THR A 444 -31.78 2.67 3.16
CA THR A 444 -32.98 3.43 2.77
C THR A 444 -33.14 3.37 1.24
N PRO A 445 -34.22 2.77 0.72
CA PRO A 445 -34.49 2.76 -0.71
C PRO A 445 -35.07 4.11 -1.16
N LYS A 446 -34.62 4.59 -2.32
CA LYS A 446 -35.12 5.80 -2.98
C LYS A 446 -35.20 5.56 -4.50
N GLY A 447 -36.29 4.91 -4.93
CA GLY A 447 -36.45 4.51 -6.33
C GLY A 447 -35.48 3.38 -6.71
N ASN A 448 -34.65 3.63 -7.72
CA ASN A 448 -33.56 2.76 -8.20
C ASN A 448 -32.23 2.95 -7.45
N GLU A 449 -32.21 3.80 -6.43
CA GLU A 449 -31.03 4.06 -5.58
C GLU A 449 -31.24 3.50 -4.17
N TYR A 450 -30.19 2.92 -3.60
CA TYR A 450 -30.14 2.45 -2.23
C TYR A 450 -29.08 3.22 -1.47
N GLN A 451 -29.48 4.04 -0.49
CA GLN A 451 -28.55 4.67 0.42
C GLN A 451 -28.30 3.72 1.60
N VAL A 452 -27.10 3.14 1.64
CA VAL A 452 -26.71 2.14 2.65
C VAL A 452 -25.60 2.70 3.52
N LYS A 453 -25.79 2.62 4.84
CA LYS A 453 -24.80 3.00 5.83
C LYS A 453 -24.12 1.76 6.39
N TRP A 454 -22.81 1.74 6.31
CA TRP A 454 -21.94 0.64 6.72
C TRP A 454 -21.11 1.04 7.94
N ALA A 455 -20.76 0.03 8.73
CA ALA A 455 -19.86 0.08 9.86
C ALA A 455 -18.74 -0.95 9.67
N LEU A 456 -17.51 -0.53 9.91
CA LEU A 456 -16.35 -1.38 9.98
C LEU A 456 -15.83 -1.44 11.41
N TYR A 457 -15.85 -2.63 11.99
CA TYR A 457 -15.36 -2.91 13.34
C TYR A 457 -13.94 -3.49 13.31
N PRO A 458 -13.19 -3.43 14.43
CA PRO A 458 -11.90 -4.10 14.54
C PRO A 458 -12.04 -5.61 14.35
N ALA A 459 -10.98 -6.26 13.86
CA ALA A 459 -10.92 -7.71 13.81
C ALA A 459 -11.10 -8.30 15.21
N ALA A 460 -11.69 -9.49 15.33
CA ALA A 460 -11.96 -10.14 16.62
C ALA A 460 -10.70 -10.32 17.51
N SER A 461 -9.51 -10.33 16.91
CA SER A 461 -8.22 -10.42 17.60
C SER A 461 -7.65 -9.09 18.09
N THR A 462 -8.33 -7.96 17.85
CA THR A 462 -7.83 -6.60 18.12
C THR A 462 -8.92 -5.72 18.71
N GLU A 463 -8.59 -4.88 19.69
CA GLU A 463 -9.57 -3.96 20.30
C GLU A 463 -9.80 -2.67 19.48
N TYR A 464 -8.96 -2.40 18.48
CA TYR A 464 -9.00 -1.19 17.67
C TYR A 464 -8.43 -1.41 16.27
N ILE A 465 -8.87 -0.58 15.32
CA ILE A 465 -8.30 -0.47 13.97
C ILE A 465 -7.08 0.45 14.07
N SER A 466 -5.93 -0.01 13.57
CA SER A 466 -4.70 0.80 13.56
C SER A 466 -4.83 1.98 12.58
N ASN A 467 -4.06 3.05 12.79
CA ASN A 467 -4.13 4.22 11.91
C ASN A 467 -3.70 3.89 10.46
N SER A 468 -2.71 3.01 10.28
CA SER A 468 -2.29 2.54 8.96
C SER A 468 -3.37 1.69 8.27
N THR A 469 -4.00 0.77 9.01
CA THR A 469 -5.13 -0.03 8.49
C THR A 469 -6.30 0.87 8.11
N ALA A 470 -6.66 1.82 8.97
CA ALA A 470 -7.73 2.76 8.69
C ALA A 470 -7.44 3.65 7.47
N MET A 471 -6.21 4.12 7.30
CA MET A 471 -5.82 4.89 6.12
C MET A 471 -5.87 4.04 4.84
N SER A 472 -5.40 2.79 4.88
CA SER A 472 -5.54 1.86 3.75
C SER A 472 -7.01 1.67 3.35
N ILE A 473 -7.90 1.45 4.33
CA ILE A 473 -9.35 1.33 4.11
C ILE A 473 -9.92 2.62 3.51
N LEU A 474 -9.59 3.78 4.06
CA LEU A 474 -10.11 5.07 3.58
C LEU A 474 -9.62 5.41 2.18
N LEU A 475 -8.38 5.08 1.82
CA LEU A 475 -7.85 5.25 0.47
C LEU A 475 -8.61 4.39 -0.54
N ARG A 476 -8.84 3.11 -0.22
CA ARG A 476 -9.64 2.19 -1.07
C ARG A 476 -11.07 2.65 -1.24
N LEU A 477 -11.69 3.18 -0.17
CA LEU A 477 -13.03 3.78 -0.24
C LEU A 477 -13.06 5.05 -1.09
N LYS A 478 -12.03 5.91 -1.01
CA LYS A 478 -11.97 7.21 -1.68
C LYS A 478 -11.68 7.10 -3.18
N GLU A 479 -10.82 6.17 -3.59
CA GLU A 479 -10.36 6.04 -4.98
C GLU A 479 -11.32 5.21 -5.87
N HIS A 480 -12.59 5.06 -5.48
CA HIS A 480 -13.59 4.29 -6.21
C HIS A 480 -13.12 2.87 -6.61
N ARG A 481 -12.33 2.20 -5.75
CA ARG A 481 -11.69 0.92 -6.09
C ARG A 481 -12.57 -0.32 -5.89
N LEU A 482 -13.77 -0.21 -5.33
CA LEU A 482 -14.61 -1.36 -5.00
C LEU A 482 -15.27 -1.90 -6.28
N GLN A 483 -14.97 -3.13 -6.66
CA GLN A 483 -15.66 -3.76 -7.78
C GLN A 483 -16.92 -4.50 -7.32
N PHE A 484 -18.09 -4.08 -7.81
CA PHE A 484 -19.34 -4.78 -7.58
C PHE A 484 -19.70 -5.67 -8.78
N PRO A 485 -20.37 -6.81 -8.56
CA PRO A 485 -20.91 -7.64 -9.65
C PRO A 485 -21.85 -6.83 -10.56
N GLU A 486 -21.86 -7.10 -11.88
CA GLU A 486 -22.58 -6.32 -12.93
C GLU A 486 -24.09 -6.06 -12.68
N ARG A 487 -24.72 -6.88 -11.84
CA ARG A 487 -26.13 -6.71 -11.42
C ARG A 487 -26.35 -5.48 -10.52
N TYR A 488 -25.31 -5.07 -9.81
CA TYR A 488 -25.27 -3.81 -9.08
C TYR A 488 -24.65 -2.79 -10.04
N GLY A 489 -25.35 -1.70 -10.30
CA GLY A 489 -24.90 -0.65 -11.21
C GLY A 489 -23.78 0.18 -10.56
N ASN A 490 -23.78 1.48 -10.82
CA ASN A 490 -22.74 2.35 -10.29
C ASN A 490 -22.92 2.60 -8.78
N TYR A 491 -21.84 2.90 -8.07
CA TYR A 491 -21.89 3.25 -6.66
C TYR A 491 -21.17 4.57 -6.39
N GLN A 492 -21.62 5.29 -5.36
CA GLN A 492 -21.01 6.55 -4.94
C GLN A 492 -20.80 6.55 -3.43
N LEU A 493 -19.58 6.86 -2.99
CA LEU A 493 -19.31 7.12 -1.59
C LEU A 493 -19.92 8.49 -1.22
N VAL A 494 -20.91 8.49 -0.34
CA VAL A 494 -21.63 9.71 0.06
C VAL A 494 -20.93 10.38 1.23
N LYS A 495 -20.48 9.62 2.25
CA LYS A 495 -19.82 10.19 3.42
C LYS A 495 -19.05 9.12 4.17
N TRP A 496 -18.04 9.51 4.94
CA TRP A 496 -17.41 8.62 5.92
C TRP A 496 -17.09 9.37 7.21
N LYS A 497 -16.94 8.61 8.29
CA LYS A 497 -16.60 9.11 9.62
C LYS A 497 -15.82 8.04 10.36
N VAL A 498 -14.71 8.44 10.96
CA VAL A 498 -13.94 7.60 11.88
C VAL A 498 -14.23 8.02 13.31
N GLU A 499 -14.49 7.06 14.19
CA GLU A 499 -14.71 7.31 15.61
C GLU A 499 -13.52 6.81 16.44
N PRO A 500 -12.86 7.70 17.21
CA PRO A 500 -11.76 7.32 18.08
C PRO A 500 -12.26 6.47 19.25
N GLN A 501 -11.44 5.49 19.68
CA GLN A 501 -11.59 4.80 20.96
C GLN A 501 -11.59 5.86 22.08
N ARG A 502 -12.71 5.97 22.80
CA ARG A 502 -12.75 6.78 24.02
C ARG A 502 -11.83 6.12 25.05
N LYS A 503 -10.77 6.80 25.49
CA LYS A 503 -10.05 6.43 26.70
C LYS A 503 -11.03 6.55 27.87
N LEU A 504 -11.58 5.44 28.34
CA LEU A 504 -12.22 5.40 29.65
C LEU A 504 -11.14 5.73 30.69
N SER A 505 -11.38 6.72 31.54
CA SER A 505 -10.42 7.07 32.58
C SER A 505 -10.24 5.87 33.52
N TRP A 506 -9.03 5.69 34.05
CA TRP A 506 -8.72 4.64 35.05
C TRP A 506 -9.77 4.58 36.18
N TRP A 507 -10.28 5.74 36.59
CA TRP A 507 -11.36 5.90 37.56
C TRP A 507 -12.68 5.27 37.14
N GLN A 508 -13.05 5.31 35.86
CA GLN A 508 -14.28 4.70 35.35
C GLN A 508 -14.17 3.17 35.23
N GLN A 509 -12.97 2.64 34.93
CA GLN A 509 -12.74 1.19 34.87
C GLN A 509 -12.67 0.55 36.25
N HIS A 510 -12.14 1.26 37.25
CA HIS A 510 -11.93 0.71 38.59
C HIS A 510 -12.91 1.22 39.65
N LEU A 511 -13.89 2.06 39.30
CA LEU A 511 -14.87 2.61 40.25
C LEU A 511 -15.62 1.51 41.01
N VAL A 512 -16.05 0.47 40.29
CA VAL A 512 -16.75 -0.68 40.89
C VAL A 512 -15.81 -1.49 41.78
N ALA A 513 -14.57 -1.71 41.37
CA ALA A 513 -13.58 -2.45 42.17
C ALA A 513 -13.17 -1.68 43.45
N VAL A 514 -13.02 -0.36 43.35
CA VAL A 514 -12.74 0.52 44.51
C VAL A 514 -13.96 0.58 45.44
N ALA A 515 -15.17 0.69 44.89
CA ALA A 515 -16.39 0.65 45.69
C ALA A 515 -16.56 -0.68 46.43
N ILE A 516 -16.30 -1.81 45.76
CA ILE A 516 -16.28 -3.14 46.38
C ILE A 516 -15.19 -3.22 47.47
N GLY A 517 -13.98 -2.73 47.19
CA GLY A 517 -12.89 -2.70 48.16
C GLY A 517 -13.24 -1.91 49.42
N ILE A 518 -13.82 -0.71 49.27
CA ILE A 518 -14.31 0.11 50.38
C ILE A 518 -15.38 -0.64 51.17
N LEU A 519 -16.36 -1.25 50.48
CA LEU A 519 -17.46 -1.96 51.13
C LEU A 519 -16.97 -3.17 51.94
N VAL A 520 -16.01 -3.93 51.39
CA VAL A 520 -15.36 -5.05 52.10
C VAL A 520 -14.59 -4.55 53.32
N THR A 521 -13.81 -3.47 53.21
CA THR A 521 -13.08 -2.92 54.36
C THR A 521 -13.99 -2.40 55.46
N VAL A 522 -15.12 -1.78 55.12
CA VAL A 522 -16.12 -1.32 56.09
C VAL A 522 -16.78 -2.51 56.79
N VAL A 523 -17.14 -3.57 56.07
CA VAL A 523 -17.75 -4.78 56.65
C VAL A 523 -16.77 -5.49 57.59
N ILE A 524 -15.50 -5.62 57.20
CA ILE A 524 -14.46 -6.22 58.06
C ILE A 524 -14.21 -5.34 59.28
N GLY A 525 -14.14 -4.01 59.10
CA GLY A 525 -13.99 -3.05 60.18
C GLY A 525 -15.12 -3.15 61.20
N LEU A 526 -16.38 -3.11 60.75
CA LEU A 526 -17.55 -3.24 61.63
C LEU A 526 -17.63 -4.61 62.33
N SER A 527 -17.27 -5.68 61.63
CA SER A 527 -17.22 -7.03 62.20
C SER A 527 -16.15 -7.14 63.29
N SER A 528 -14.94 -6.61 63.04
CA SER A 528 -13.85 -6.60 64.02
C SER A 528 -14.18 -5.73 65.23
N LEU A 529 -14.85 -4.58 65.04
CA LEU A 529 -15.34 -3.73 66.12
C LEU A 529 -16.43 -4.44 66.94
N GLY A 530 -17.33 -5.15 66.28
CA GLY A 530 -18.36 -5.99 66.92
C GLY A 530 -17.75 -7.11 67.76
N VAL A 531 -16.78 -7.84 67.21
CA VAL A 531 -16.03 -8.89 67.93
C VAL A 531 -15.28 -8.28 69.13
N TRP A 532 -14.65 -7.12 68.95
CA TRP A 532 -13.96 -6.42 70.04
C TRP A 532 -14.91 -5.95 71.14
N LEU A 533 -16.09 -5.43 70.79
CA LEU A 533 -17.11 -5.03 71.77
C LEU A 533 -17.69 -6.24 72.53
N VAL A 534 -17.91 -7.37 71.86
CA VAL A 534 -18.33 -8.62 72.50
C VAL A 534 -17.24 -9.16 73.42
N TRP A 535 -15.98 -9.14 72.98
CA TRP A 535 -14.84 -9.56 73.79
C TRP A 535 -14.65 -8.66 75.02
N ARG A 536 -14.78 -7.34 74.86
CA ARG A 536 -14.72 -6.36 75.94
C ARG A 536 -15.87 -6.52 76.94
N ARG A 537 -17.10 -6.77 76.47
CA ARG A 537 -18.24 -7.10 77.35
C ARG A 537 -18.02 -8.41 78.10
N ARG A 538 -17.48 -9.44 77.45
CA ARG A 538 -17.12 -10.71 78.10
C ARG A 538 -16.05 -10.54 79.17
N GLN A 539 -15.06 -9.68 78.96
CA GLN A 539 -14.07 -9.36 80.00
C GLN A 539 -14.68 -8.59 81.17
N GLN A 540 -15.67 -7.72 80.94
CA GLN A 540 -16.38 -7.03 82.03
C GLN A 540 -17.27 -7.98 82.85
N THR A 541 -17.82 -9.05 82.26
CA THR A 541 -18.59 -10.08 83.00
C THR A 541 -17.72 -11.07 83.79
N LEU A 542 -16.40 -11.11 83.56
CA LEU A 542 -15.45 -11.98 84.29
C LEU A 542 -14.78 -11.28 85.49
N GLY A 543 -15.15 -10.03 85.78
CA GLY A 543 -14.52 -9.17 86.78
C GLY A 543 -15.30 -8.91 88.07
N THR A 544 -16.31 -9.72 88.42
CA THR A 544 -16.99 -9.64 89.72
C THR A 544 -16.75 -10.92 90.51
N TYR A 545 -15.60 -10.97 91.19
CA TYR A 545 -15.29 -11.93 92.23
C TYR A 545 -15.63 -11.24 93.57
N GLU A 546 -16.71 -11.67 94.22
CA GLU A 546 -17.04 -11.24 95.59
C GLU A 546 -16.17 -12.02 96.61
N PRO A 547 -15.55 -11.35 97.60
CA PRO A 547 -14.66 -11.99 98.56
C PRO A 547 -15.42 -12.66 99.71
N VAL A 548 -14.95 -13.85 100.08
CA VAL A 548 -15.40 -14.64 101.23
C VAL A 548 -14.80 -14.08 102.53
N GLY A 549 -15.65 -13.80 103.53
CA GLY A 549 -15.23 -13.76 104.95
C GLY A 549 -15.96 -12.74 105.83
N GLY A 550 -16.98 -13.19 106.57
CA GLY A 550 -17.65 -12.35 107.58
C GLY A 550 -18.67 -13.08 108.47
N ILE A 551 -18.16 -13.80 109.47
CA ILE A 551 -18.74 -14.09 110.81
C ILE A 551 -19.97 -15.02 110.90
N VAL A 552 -19.76 -16.13 111.61
CA VAL A 552 -20.76 -17.06 112.16
C VAL A 552 -21.37 -16.47 113.44
N PRO A 553 -22.70 -16.63 113.65
CA PRO A 553 -23.15 -17.36 114.84
C PRO A 553 -24.28 -18.36 114.53
N GLU A 554 -24.02 -19.61 114.93
CA GLU A 554 -24.88 -20.50 115.73
C GLU A 554 -26.36 -20.08 115.90
N GLN A 555 -27.32 -20.93 115.50
CA GLN A 555 -28.20 -21.62 116.46
C GLN A 555 -29.14 -22.67 115.81
N GLU A 556 -29.05 -23.87 116.38
CA GLU A 556 -30.07 -24.90 116.62
C GLU A 556 -30.86 -25.62 115.51
N LEU A 557 -30.62 -26.94 115.54
CA LEU A 557 -31.52 -28.04 115.21
C LEU A 557 -32.91 -27.87 115.85
N GLN A 558 -33.96 -28.32 115.14
CA GLN A 558 -34.67 -29.59 115.45
C GLN A 558 -35.82 -29.89 114.45
N PRO A 559 -36.36 -31.12 114.42
CA PRO A 559 -36.52 -31.89 113.18
C PRO A 559 -37.98 -32.20 112.80
N LEU A 560 -38.20 -32.48 111.51
CA LEU A 560 -38.74 -33.75 110.97
C LEU A 560 -38.72 -33.71 109.43
#